data_AF-A0AAW6SFY4-F1
#
_entry.id   AF-A0AAW6SFY4-F1
#
_cell.length_a   1.000
_cell.length_b   1.000
_cell.length_c   1.000
_cell.angle_alpha   90.00
_cell.angle_beta   90.00
_cell.angle_gamma   90.00
#
_symmetry.space_group_name_H-M   'P 1'
#
loop_
_entity.id
_entity.type
_entity.pdbx_description
1 polymer ?
#
loop_
_entity_poly.entity_id
_entity_poly.type
_entity_poly.pdbx_seq_one_letter_code
_entity_poly.pdbx_strand_id
1 'polypeptide(L)'
;RLFSKQQESTLVGSEAHDLYCWIKEYCVRNTIPYLRKNTILQYGPNRFRNRATVSELLSTLYSQRKIMAAKRGKTIFIQPVETTDLV
;
A
#
# COMPACT_ATOMS: atom_id res chain seq x y z
N ARG A 1 27.76 -2.74 11.72
CA ARG A 1 26.32 -2.66 12.12
C ARG A 1 25.47 -3.39 11.06
N LEU A 2 25.29 -4.71 11.19
CA LEU A 2 24.46 -5.50 10.26
C LEU A 2 22.99 -5.58 10.73
N PHE A 3 22.78 -5.61 12.05
CA PHE A 3 21.46 -5.79 12.68
C PHE A 3 20.49 -4.61 12.49
N SER A 4 21.00 -3.38 12.32
CA SER A 4 20.16 -2.20 12.12
C SER A 4 19.36 -2.25 10.82
N LYS A 5 19.98 -2.73 9.72
CA LYS A 5 19.31 -2.81 8.40
C LYS A 5 18.19 -3.87 8.38
N GLN A 6 18.37 -4.99 9.07
CA GLN A 6 17.34 -6.03 9.15
C GLN A 6 16.10 -5.53 9.91
N GLN A 7 16.31 -4.81 11.01
CA GLN A 7 15.21 -4.26 11.81
C GLN A 7 14.40 -3.22 11.03
N GLU A 8 15.07 -2.33 10.30
CA GLU A 8 14.43 -1.37 9.39
C GLU A 8 13.62 -2.10 8.30
N SER A 9 14.17 -3.14 7.66
CA SER A 9 13.46 -3.89 6.62
C SER A 9 12.20 -4.61 7.14
N THR A 10 12.26 -5.15 8.37
CA THR A 10 11.12 -5.81 9.01
C THR A 10 10.01 -4.82 9.35
N LEU A 11 10.38 -3.63 9.87
CA LEU A 11 9.43 -2.56 10.17
C LEU A 11 8.73 -2.08 8.89
N VAL A 12 9.49 -1.79 7.83
CA VAL A 12 8.92 -1.42 6.52
C VAL A 12 7.99 -2.50 5.97
N GLY A 13 8.33 -3.77 6.18
CA GLY A 13 7.48 -4.91 5.84
C GLY A 13 6.13 -4.90 6.58
N SER A 14 6.15 -4.68 7.90
CA SER A 14 4.92 -4.59 8.70
C SER A 14 4.05 -3.38 8.32
N GLU A 15 4.66 -2.21 8.11
CA GLU A 15 3.93 -1.00 7.70
C GLU A 15 3.32 -1.13 6.31
N ALA A 16 4.02 -1.79 5.39
CA ALA A 16 3.49 -2.10 4.06
C ALA A 16 2.29 -3.04 4.16
N HIS A 17 2.37 -4.09 5.00
CA HIS A 17 1.25 -5.00 5.21
C HIS A 17 0.01 -4.30 5.77
N ASP A 18 0.18 -3.45 6.79
CA ASP A 18 -0.89 -2.64 7.34
C ASP A 18 -1.54 -1.73 6.29
N LEU A 19 -0.72 -1.08 5.45
CA LEU A 19 -1.22 -0.25 4.36
C LEU A 19 -2.02 -1.07 3.34
N TYR A 20 -1.57 -2.29 3.02
CA TYR A 20 -2.28 -3.20 2.13
C TYR A 20 -3.65 -3.60 2.69
N CYS A 21 -3.72 -3.97 3.98
CA CYS A 21 -4.99 -4.27 4.65
C CYS A 21 -5.95 -3.09 4.57
N TRP A 22 -5.48 -1.89 4.86
CA TRP A 22 -6.30 -0.68 4.75
C TRP A 22 -6.81 -0.43 3.32
N ILE A 23 -5.94 -0.58 2.30
CA ILE A 23 -6.34 -0.43 0.88
C ILE A 23 -7.44 -1.44 0.51
N LYS A 24 -7.25 -2.71 0.90
CA LYS A 24 -8.21 -3.78 0.63
C LYS A 24 -9.55 -3.49 1.29
N GLU A 25 -9.56 -3.16 2.58
CA GLU A 25 -10.77 -2.81 3.32
C GLU A 25 -11.48 -1.59 2.73
N TYR A 26 -10.74 -0.55 2.33
CA TYR A 26 -11.31 0.63 1.69
C TYR A 26 -12.01 0.28 0.37
N CYS A 27 -11.35 -0.52 -0.48
CA CYS A 27 -11.93 -0.98 -1.75
C CYS A 27 -13.20 -1.81 -1.53
N VAL A 28 -13.17 -2.77 -0.60
CA VAL A 28 -14.33 -3.62 -0.25
C VAL A 28 -15.49 -2.78 0.28
N ARG A 29 -15.24 -1.91 1.27
CA ARG A 29 -16.27 -1.07 1.91
C ARG A 29 -16.97 -0.13 0.94
N ASN A 30 -16.24 0.38 -0.05
CA ASN A 30 -16.76 1.32 -1.04
C ASN A 30 -17.17 0.63 -2.35
N THR A 31 -17.06 -0.70 -2.43
CA THR A 31 -17.41 -1.49 -3.63
C THR A 31 -16.70 -1.02 -4.89
N ILE A 32 -15.42 -0.66 -4.77
CA ILE A 32 -14.57 -0.20 -5.88
C ILE A 32 -13.37 -1.14 -6.08
N PRO A 33 -12.95 -1.41 -7.32
CA PRO A 33 -11.83 -2.31 -7.59
C PRO A 33 -10.46 -1.65 -7.34
N TYR A 34 -10.40 -0.32 -7.28
CA TYR A 34 -9.18 0.44 -7.09
C TYR A 34 -9.46 1.79 -6.44
N LEU A 35 -8.44 2.41 -5.86
CA LEU A 35 -8.48 3.76 -5.30
C LEU A 35 -7.40 4.66 -5.89
N ARG A 36 -7.55 5.98 -5.74
CA ARG A 36 -6.48 6.93 -6.09
C ARG A 36 -5.46 6.95 -4.97
N LYS A 37 -4.16 7.10 -5.27
CA LYS A 37 -3.13 7.33 -4.23
C LYS A 37 -3.50 8.47 -3.27
N ASN A 38 -4.15 9.51 -3.77
CA ASN A 38 -4.58 10.66 -2.96
C ASN A 38 -5.66 10.29 -1.92
N THR A 39 -6.44 9.24 -2.17
CA THR A 39 -7.42 8.70 -1.21
C THR A 39 -6.73 8.22 0.07
N ILE A 40 -5.54 7.60 -0.03
CA ILE A 40 -4.75 7.20 1.15
C ILE A 40 -4.31 8.45 1.93
N LEU A 41 -3.85 9.48 1.24
CA LEU A 41 -3.38 10.72 1.88
C LEU A 41 -4.52 11.49 2.59
N GLN A 42 -5.75 11.39 2.08
CA GLN A 42 -6.91 12.08 2.65
C GLN A 42 -7.59 11.30 3.76
N TYR A 43 -7.77 9.98 3.58
CA TYR A 43 -8.63 9.16 4.43
C TYR A 43 -7.89 8.04 5.17
N GLY A 44 -6.63 7.78 4.82
CA GLY A 44 -5.82 6.75 5.46
C GLY A 44 -5.52 7.06 6.93
N PRO A 45 -5.04 6.08 7.71
CA PRO A 45 -4.43 6.30 9.02
C PRO A 45 -3.37 7.40 8.97
N ASN A 46 -3.24 8.18 10.05
CA ASN A 46 -2.31 9.33 10.10
C ASN A 46 -0.88 8.98 9.67
N ARG A 47 -0.38 7.79 10.06
CA ARG A 47 0.95 7.28 9.68
C ARG A 47 1.17 7.14 8.17
N PHE A 48 0.10 7.02 7.38
CA PHE A 48 0.15 6.89 5.92
C PHE A 48 -0.17 8.19 5.17
N ARG A 49 -0.48 9.30 5.87
CA ARG A 49 -0.81 10.59 5.25
C ARG A 49 0.41 11.42 4.82
N ASN A 50 1.61 10.84 4.91
CA ASN A 50 2.83 11.42 4.36
C ASN A 50 3.09 10.92 2.93
N ARG A 51 3.34 11.85 1.99
CA ARG A 51 3.56 11.51 0.57
C ARG A 51 4.79 10.64 0.35
N ALA A 52 5.90 10.89 1.05
CA ALA A 52 7.13 10.12 0.89
C ALA A 52 6.91 8.69 1.42
N THR A 53 6.44 8.57 2.66
CA THR A 53 6.11 7.28 3.30
C THR A 53 5.17 6.44 2.46
N VAL A 54 4.04 6.99 2.01
CA VAL A 54 3.09 6.21 1.19
C VAL A 54 3.69 5.80 -0.16
N SER A 55 4.62 6.59 -0.72
CA SER A 55 5.29 6.22 -1.97
C SER A 55 6.22 5.03 -1.79
N GLU A 56 6.98 5.02 -0.71
CA GLU A 56 7.87 3.93 -0.33
C GLU A 56 7.08 2.65 -0.05
N LEU A 57 6.07 2.71 0.81
CA LEU A 57 5.24 1.54 1.14
C LEU A 57 4.50 0.98 -0.08
N LEU A 58 3.97 1.83 -0.96
CA LEU A 58 3.36 1.37 -2.22
C LEU A 58 4.40 0.72 -3.16
N SER A 59 5.64 1.20 -3.17
CA SER A 59 6.72 0.60 -3.97
C SER A 59 7.10 -0.79 -3.42
N THR A 60 7.14 -0.93 -2.10
CA THR A 60 7.30 -2.22 -1.41
C THR A 60 6.18 -3.18 -1.77
N LEU A 61 4.92 -2.76 -1.66
CA LEU A 61 3.75 -3.59 -2.00
C LEU A 61 3.71 -3.99 -3.47
N TYR A 62 4.09 -3.08 -4.37
CA TYR A 62 4.18 -3.37 -5.81
C TYR A 62 5.24 -4.44 -6.08
N SER A 63 6.41 -4.30 -5.45
CA SER A 63 7.52 -5.27 -5.58
C SER A 63 7.14 -6.65 -5.03
N GLN A 64 6.33 -6.69 -3.98
CA GLN A 64 5.74 -7.90 -3.40
C GLN A 64 4.54 -8.47 -4.19
N ARG A 65 4.15 -7.84 -5.31
CA ARG A 65 2.98 -8.21 -6.13
C ARG A 65 1.65 -8.21 -5.37
N LYS A 66 1.56 -7.45 -4.28
CA LYS A 66 0.33 -7.30 -3.48
C LYS A 66 -0.61 -6.25 -4.06
N ILE A 67 -0.11 -5.36 -4.90
CA ILE A 67 -0.91 -4.33 -5.59
C ILE A 67 -0.51 -4.23 -7.07
N MET A 68 -1.45 -3.77 -7.88
CA MET A 68 -1.17 -3.19 -9.19
C MET A 68 -1.25 -1.66 -9.08
N ALA A 69 -0.42 -0.97 -9.86
CA ALA A 69 -0.43 0.48 -9.94
C ALA A 69 -0.51 0.92 -11.41
N ALA A 70 -1.42 1.85 -11.69
CA ALA A 70 -1.58 2.44 -13.03
C ALA A 70 -1.57 3.97 -12.93
N LYS A 71 -0.87 4.63 -13.84
CA LYS A 71 -0.86 6.09 -13.94
C LYS A 71 -1.75 6.55 -15.08
N ARG A 72 -2.69 7.46 -14.80
CA ARG A 72 -3.45 8.19 -15.84
C ARG A 72 -3.30 9.68 -15.59
N GLY A 73 -2.62 10.37 -16.51
CA GLY A 73 -2.22 11.76 -16.31
C GLY A 73 -1.38 11.94 -15.05
N LYS A 74 -1.83 12.81 -14.14
CA LYS A 74 -1.17 13.05 -12.84
C LYS A 74 -1.65 12.11 -11.72
N THR A 75 -2.65 11.28 -11.98
CA THR A 75 -3.28 10.42 -10.96
C THR A 75 -2.69 9.01 -11.01
N ILE A 76 -2.29 8.50 -9.84
CA ILE A 76 -1.91 7.10 -9.64
C ILE A 76 -3.11 6.38 -9.05
N PHE A 77 -3.52 5.29 -9.71
CA PHE A 77 -4.54 4.36 -9.27
C PHE A 77 -3.86 3.11 -8.70
N ILE A 78 -4.37 2.64 -7.57
CA ILE A 78 -3.85 1.49 -6.82
C ILE A 78 -4.98 0.47 -6.73
N GLN A 79 -4.70 -0.75 -7.18
CA GLN A 79 -5.62 -1.89 -7.10
C GLN A 79 -4.98 -2.94 -6.18
N PRO A 80 -5.64 -3.38 -5.10
CA PRO A 80 -5.19 -4.55 -4.36
C PRO A 80 -5.29 -5.78 -5.26
N VAL A 81 -4.25 -6.60 -5.29
CA VAL A 81 -4.31 -7.91 -5.94
C VAL A 81 -4.97 -8.85 -4.96
N GLU A 82 -6.10 -9.46 -5.34
CA GLU A 82 -6.64 -10.56 -4.57
C GLU A 82 -5.65 -11.73 -4.65
N THR A 83 -4.91 -11.97 -3.58
CA THR A 83 -4.45 -13.33 -3.33
C THR A 83 -5.69 -14.11 -2.95
N THR A 84 -6.28 -14.82 -3.91
CA THR A 84 -6.84 -16.13 -3.61
C THR A 84 -5.68 -16.91 -3.01
N ASP A 85 -5.57 -16.87 -1.68
CA ASP A 85 -4.89 -17.92 -0.96
C ASP A 85 -5.73 -19.16 -1.25
N LEU A 86 -5.39 -19.86 -2.34
CA LEU A 86 -5.87 -21.20 -2.60
C LEU A 86 -5.29 -22.06 -1.48
N VAL A 87 -6.03 -22.14 -0.37
CA VAL A 87 -5.88 -23.13 0.69
C VAL A 87 -7.12 -24.00 0.66
#